data_AF-A0A1A1Y6Y3-F1
#
_entry.id   AF-A0A1A1Y6Y3-F1
#
_cell.length_a   1.000
_cell.length_b   1.000
_cell.length_c   1.000
_cell.angle_alpha   90.00
_cell.angle_beta   90.00
_cell.angle_gamma   90.00
#
_symmetry.space_group_name_H-M   'P 1'
#
loop_
_entity.id
_entity.type
_entity.pdbx_description
1 polymer ?
#
loop_
_entity_poly.entity_id
_entity_poly.type
_entity_poly.pdbx_seq_one_letter_code
_entity_poly.pdbx_strand_id
1 'polypeptide(L)' 'MTVRDEVSIAGVAWPVYKLLALAIAFVVLVIVAVATGSAAPSVLAAAAAGTMVWLTLGAFQRR' A
#
# COMPACT_ATOMS: atom_id res chain seq x y z
N MET A 1 8.30 -22.58 12.18
CA MET A 1 7.79 -21.94 10.95
C MET A 1 8.30 -20.50 10.98
N THR A 2 9.36 -20.17 10.25
CA THR A 2 9.84 -18.78 10.22
C THR A 2 8.94 -18.02 9.26
N VAL A 3 8.18 -17.05 9.76
CA VAL A 3 7.43 -16.12 8.92
C VAL A 3 8.47 -15.38 8.07
N ARG A 4 8.39 -15.49 6.75
CA ARG A 4 9.24 -14.71 5.85
C ARG A 4 8.57 -13.35 5.68
N ASP A 5 9.21 -12.29 6.17
CA ASP A 5 8.74 -10.90 6.03
C ASP A 5 8.99 -10.32 4.63
N GLU A 6 9.41 -11.17 3.69
CA GLU A 6 9.74 -10.83 2.32
C GLU A 6 9.11 -11.82 1.33
N VAL A 7 8.65 -11.29 0.21
CA VAL A 7 8.04 -12.00 -0.91
C VAL A 7 8.92 -11.78 -2.13
N SER A 8 9.30 -12.85 -2.84
CA SER A 8 10.04 -12.71 -4.09
C SER A 8 9.10 -12.26 -5.21
N ILE A 9 9.39 -11.11 -5.81
CA ILE A 9 8.63 -10.55 -6.93
C ILE A 9 9.64 -10.27 -8.04
N ALA A 10 9.49 -10.95 -9.19
CA ALA A 10 10.40 -10.84 -10.33
C ALA A 10 11.89 -11.02 -9.94
N GLY A 11 12.18 -11.94 -9.01
CA GLY A 11 13.53 -12.20 -8.52
C GLY A 11 14.05 -11.21 -7.47
N VAL A 12 13.30 -10.16 -7.13
CA VAL A 12 13.65 -9.19 -6.09
C VAL A 12 12.90 -9.53 -4.81
N ALA A 13 13.60 -9.59 -3.67
CA ALA A 13 12.96 -9.73 -2.37
C ALA A 13 12.23 -8.42 -2.01
N TRP A 14 10.91 -8.49 -1.96
CA TRP A 14 10.04 -7.37 -1.60
C TRP A 14 9.54 -7.52 -0.17
N PRO A 15 9.73 -6.50 0.68
CA PRO A 15 9.13 -6.49 2.02
C PRO A 15 7.60 -6.55 1.96
N VAL A 16 6.99 -7.37 2.83
CA VAL A 16 5.53 -7.54 2.89
C VAL A 16 4.80 -6.22 3.17
N TYR A 17 5.39 -5.31 3.95
CA TYR A 17 4.76 -4.02 4.25
C TYR A 17 4.48 -3.17 3.00
N LYS A 18 5.30 -3.30 1.94
CA LYS A 18 5.07 -2.58 0.68
C LYS A 18 3.83 -3.11 -0.02
N LEU A 19 3.59 -4.42 0.03
CA LEU A 19 2.39 -5.04 -0.51
C LEU A 19 1.14 -4.61 0.26
N LEU A 20 1.24 -4.53 1.59
CA LEU A 20 0.15 -4.03 2.41
C LEU A 20 -0.18 -2.55 2.10
N ALA A 21 0.83 -1.72 1.89
CA ALA A 21 0.65 -0.33 1.47
C ALA A 21 -0.08 -0.22 0.12
N LEU A 22 0.30 -1.05 -0.86
CA LEU A 22 -0.38 -1.11 -2.16
C LEU A 22 -1.82 -1.63 -2.05
N ALA A 23 -2.06 -2.66 -1.24
CA ALA A 23 -3.40 -3.18 -1.00
C ALA A 23 -4.32 -2.12 -0.38
N ILE A 24 -3.84 -1.38 0.62
CA ILE A 24 -4.61 -0.31 1.25
C ILE A 24 -4.87 0.82 0.26
N ALA A 25 -3.87 1.24 -0.52
CA ALA A 25 -4.05 2.25 -1.56
C ALA A 25 -5.12 1.83 -2.57
N PHE A 26 -5.12 0.58 -3.01
CA PHE A 26 -6.12 0.04 -3.92
C PHE A 26 -7.54 0.04 -3.31
N VAL A 27 -7.67 -0.38 -2.05
CA VAL A 27 -8.95 -0.34 -1.34
C VAL A 27 -9.48 1.09 -1.24
N VAL A 28 -8.63 2.06 -0.88
CA VAL A 28 -9.01 3.48 -0.83
C VAL A 28 -9.43 3.99 -2.20
N LEU A 29 -8.70 3.61 -3.27
CA LEU A 29 -9.06 3.98 -4.63
C LEU A 29 -10.47 3.53 -4.98
N VAL A 30 -10.79 2.26 -4.72
CA VAL A 30 -12.11 1.68 -5.02
C VAL A 30 -13.20 2.36 -4.19
N ILE A 31 -12.98 2.53 -2.89
CA ILE A 31 -13.95 3.17 -2.00
C ILE A 31 -14.27 4.60 -2.47
N VAL A 32 -13.24 5.40 -2.74
CA VAL A 32 -13.43 6.80 -3.15
C VAL A 32 -14.02 6.88 -4.56
N ALA A 33 -13.65 5.98 -5.47
CA ALA A 33 -14.22 5.93 -6.81
C ALA A 33 -15.72 5.60 -6.77
N VAL A 34 -16.12 4.61 -5.96
CA VAL A 34 -17.53 4.24 -5.79
C VAL A 34 -18.31 5.37 -5.11
N ALA A 35 -17.73 6.02 -4.10
CA ALA A 35 -18.40 7.08 -3.35
C ALA A 35 -18.56 8.39 -4.14
N THR A 36 -17.59 8.72 -5.02
CA THR A 36 -17.55 10.02 -5.71
C THR A 36 -17.91 9.94 -7.20
N GLY A 37 -17.80 8.76 -7.82
CA GLY A 37 -17.92 8.60 -9.27
C GLY A 37 -16.82 9.31 -10.08
N SER A 38 -15.74 9.79 -9.44
CA SER A 38 -14.71 10.61 -10.08
C SER A 38 -13.31 10.03 -9.90
N ALA A 39 -12.56 9.97 -11.00
CA ALA A 39 -11.18 9.45 -11.00
C ALA A 39 -10.21 10.37 -10.25
N ALA A 40 -10.38 11.70 -10.36
CA ALA A 40 -9.46 12.68 -9.80
C ALA A 40 -9.29 12.58 -8.26
N PRO A 41 -10.36 12.66 -7.43
CA PRO A 41 -10.22 12.54 -5.99
C PRO A 41 -9.80 11.13 -5.57
N SER A 42 -10.19 10.11 -6.33
CA SER A 42 -9.90 8.71 -6.02
C SER A 42 -8.42 8.38 -6.12
N VAL A 43 -7.75 8.83 -7.19
CA VAL A 43 -6.31 8.61 -7.37
C VAL A 43 -5.51 9.37 -6.31
N LEU A 44 -5.88 10.62 -6.02
CA LEU A 44 -5.19 11.44 -5.01
C LEU A 44 -5.33 10.85 -3.61
N ALA A 45 -6.54 10.43 -3.22
CA ALA A 45 -6.78 9.82 -1.92
C ALA A 45 -6.04 8.48 -1.77
N ALA A 46 -6.06 7.64 -2.81
CA ALA A 46 -5.34 6.37 -2.83
C ALA A 46 -3.83 6.55 -2.72
N ALA A 47 -3.27 7.50 -3.48
CA ALA A 47 -1.85 7.83 -3.43
C ALA A 47 -1.44 8.32 -2.03
N ALA A 48 -2.22 9.26 -1.45
CA ALA A 48 -1.97 9.77 -0.11
C ALA A 48 -2.00 8.64 0.94
N ALA A 49 -3.02 7.79 0.92
CA ALA A 49 -3.14 6.67 1.85
C ALA A 49 -1.99 5.66 1.69
N GLY A 50 -1.65 5.30 0.45
CA GLY A 50 -0.54 4.39 0.15
C GLY A 50 0.80 4.92 0.65
N THR A 51 1.09 6.21 0.40
CA THR A 51 2.30 6.86 0.91
C THR A 51 2.33 6.90 2.43
N MET A 52 1.22 7.23 3.10
CA MET A 52 1.13 7.26 4.56
C MET A 52 1.41 5.88 5.17
N VAL A 53 0.83 4.82 4.60
CA VAL A 53 1.03 3.44 5.08
C VAL A 53 2.45 2.97 4.83
N TRP A 54 3.02 3.25 3.65
CA TRP A 54 4.41 2.94 3.37
C TRP A 54 5.32 3.61 4.40
N LEU A 55 5.20 4.93 4.58
CA LEU A 55 6.09 5.67 5.46
C LEU A 55 5.98 5.21 6.92
N THR A 56 4.77 4.97 7.42
CA THR A 56 4.55 4.51 8.79
C THR A 56 5.14 3.12 9.01
N LEU A 57 4.78 2.12 8.20
CA LEU A 57 5.29 0.76 8.35
C LEU A 57 6.79 0.67 8.07
N GLY A 58 7.28 1.40 7.07
CA GLY A 58 8.69 1.50 6.75
C GLY A 58 9.51 2.15 7.87
N ALA A 59 8.93 3.11 8.61
CA ALA A 59 9.56 3.68 9.80
C ALA A 59 9.58 2.69 10.97
N PHE A 60 8.52 1.90 11.17
CA PHE A 60 8.48 0.86 12.19
C PHE A 60 9.50 -0.26 11.93
N GLN A 61 9.67 -0.66 10.67
CA GLN A 61 10.55 -1.77 10.30
C GLN A 61 12.04 -1.39 10.22
N ARG A 62 12.36 -0.09 10.29
CA ARG A 62 13.74 0.43 10.38
C ARG A 62 14.24 0.59 11.82
N ARG A 63 13.37 0.46 12.83
CA ARG A 63 13.73 0.53 14.25
C ARG A 63 14.05 -0.86 14.78
#